data_AF-A0A428XXC8-F1
#
_entry.id   AF-A0A428XXC8-F1
#
_cell.length_a   1.000
_cell.length_b   1.000
_cell.length_c   1.000
_cell.angle_alpha   90.00
_cell.angle_beta   90.00
_cell.angle_gamma   90.00
#
_symmetry.space_group_name_H-M   'P 1'
#
loop_
_entity.id
_entity.type
_entity.pdbx_description
1 polymer ?
#
loop_
_entity_poly.entity_id
_entity_poly.type
_entity_poly.pdbx_seq_one_letter_code
_entity_poly.pdbx_strand_id
1 'polypeptide(L)'
;MPRMWWVMGALAVAAVLSAYLAWTAHRVERVHVRAASAGRSLDAHLLRRAAAAAVVAENTDFIELYAAARLALDAEPEEREAAENDLTRQLQAVRLTGTDQATRTLVATSRRVVLARQVHTDLVRDALTARRRPLVRLLRMARQYERPRYFEIVEPILPEPLTVAPRPAPEPPVPVEAA
;
A
#
# COMPACT_ATOMS: atom_id res chain seq x y z
N MET A 1 -57.06 -6.41 -22.24
CA MET A 1 -55.81 -7.22 -22.15
C MET A 1 -54.49 -6.49 -22.49
N PRO A 2 -54.38 -5.54 -23.45
CA PRO A 2 -53.07 -4.96 -23.81
C PRO A 2 -52.43 -4.13 -22.69
N ARG A 3 -53.21 -3.46 -21.84
CA ARG A 3 -52.68 -2.69 -20.69
C ARG A 3 -51.92 -3.57 -19.68
N MET A 4 -52.34 -4.82 -19.48
CA MET A 4 -51.70 -5.73 -18.52
C MET A 4 -50.31 -6.18 -19.01
N TRP A 5 -50.16 -6.40 -20.31
CA TRP A 5 -48.85 -6.70 -20.93
C TRP A 5 -47.87 -5.54 -20.80
N TRP A 6 -48.33 -4.30 -20.97
CA TRP A 6 -47.51 -3.10 -20.74
C TRP A 6 -47.08 -2.97 -19.28
N VAL A 7 -47.98 -3.22 -18.32
CA VAL A 7 -47.65 -3.19 -16.89
C VAL A 7 -46.63 -4.27 -16.53
N MET A 8 -46.83 -5.51 -17.00
CA MET A 8 -45.87 -6.61 -16.78
C MET A 8 -44.51 -6.32 -17.43
N GLY A 9 -44.50 -5.77 -18.66
CA GLY A 9 -43.28 -5.35 -19.34
C GLY A 9 -42.55 -4.25 -18.57
N ALA A 10 -43.26 -3.22 -18.11
CA ALA A 10 -42.68 -2.15 -17.30
C ALA A 10 -42.12 -2.67 -15.97
N LEU A 11 -42.82 -3.60 -15.29
CA LEU A 11 -42.37 -4.22 -14.06
C LEU A 11 -41.09 -5.06 -14.29
N ALA A 12 -41.05 -5.84 -15.37
CA ALA A 12 -39.88 -6.63 -15.73
C ALA A 12 -38.66 -5.73 -16.02
N VAL A 13 -38.85 -4.64 -16.78
CA VAL A 13 -37.79 -3.66 -17.05
C VAL A 13 -37.32 -3.00 -15.76
N ALA A 14 -38.24 -2.61 -14.86
CA ALA A 14 -37.89 -2.02 -13.57
C ALA A 14 -37.10 -3.00 -12.67
N ALA A 15 -37.46 -4.29 -12.67
CA ALA A 15 -36.74 -5.32 -11.94
C ALA A 15 -35.31 -5.52 -12.47
N VAL A 16 -35.15 -5.61 -13.80
CA VAL A 16 -33.83 -5.72 -14.45
C VAL A 16 -32.98 -4.49 -14.16
N LEU A 17 -33.55 -3.29 -14.27
CA LEU A 17 -32.83 -2.05 -13.98
C LEU A 17 -32.40 -1.98 -12.51
N SER A 18 -33.28 -2.35 -11.58
CA SER A 18 -32.95 -2.37 -10.15
C SER A 18 -31.82 -3.36 -9.84
N ALA A 19 -31.86 -4.56 -10.41
CA ALA A 19 -30.79 -5.54 -10.28
C ALA A 19 -29.46 -5.03 -10.85
N TYR A 20 -29.50 -4.37 -12.01
CA TYR A 20 -28.32 -3.77 -12.63
C TYR A 20 -27.70 -2.64 -11.78
N LEU A 21 -28.54 -1.80 -11.20
CA LEU A 21 -28.11 -0.72 -10.30
C LEU A 21 -27.50 -1.26 -9.01
N ALA A 22 -28.11 -2.28 -8.40
CA ALA A 22 -27.58 -2.95 -7.21
C ALA A 22 -26.21 -3.59 -7.49
N TRP A 23 -26.06 -4.30 -8.61
CA TRP A 23 -24.78 -4.87 -9.03
C TRP A 23 -23.70 -3.80 -9.23
N THR A 24 -24.06 -2.69 -9.87
CA THR A 24 -23.14 -1.57 -10.10
C THR A 24 -22.71 -0.92 -8.78
N ALA A 25 -23.64 -0.72 -7.84
CA ALA A 25 -23.36 -0.17 -6.52
C ALA A 25 -22.35 -1.04 -5.74
N HIS A 26 -22.61 -2.34 -5.64
CA HIS A 26 -21.69 -3.28 -4.98
C HIS A 26 -20.31 -3.34 -5.63
N ARG A 27 -20.24 -3.23 -6.96
CA ARG A 27 -18.95 -3.18 -7.66
C ARG A 27 -18.16 -1.93 -7.30
N VAL A 28 -18.81 -0.77 -7.26
CA VAL A 28 -18.17 0.51 -6.90
C VAL A 28 -17.71 0.48 -5.44
N GLU A 29 -18.56 0.02 -4.54
CA GLU A 29 -18.27 -0.15 -3.11
C GLU A 29 -17.01 -0.99 -2.90
N ARG A 30 -16.96 -2.17 -3.52
CA ARG A 30 -15.84 -3.11 -3.37
C ARG A 30 -14.49 -2.48 -3.71
N VAL A 31 -14.42 -1.66 -4.75
CA VAL A 31 -13.18 -1.01 -5.17
C VAL A 31 -12.76 0.08 -4.18
N HIS A 32 -13.71 0.88 -3.66
CA HIS A 32 -13.41 1.91 -2.66
C HIS A 32 -12.98 1.31 -1.32
N VAL A 33 -13.67 0.25 -0.85
CA VAL A 33 -13.30 -0.47 0.37
C VAL A 33 -11.91 -1.09 0.25
N ARG A 34 -11.57 -1.65 -0.92
CA ARG A 34 -10.21 -2.17 -1.18
C ARG A 34 -9.15 -1.07 -1.13
N ALA A 35 -9.37 0.07 -1.77
CA ALA A 35 -8.44 1.20 -1.71
C ALA A 35 -8.24 1.70 -0.26
N ALA A 36 -9.32 1.83 0.52
CA ALA A 36 -9.24 2.21 1.93
C ALA A 36 -8.49 1.16 2.78
N SER A 37 -8.71 -0.13 2.53
CA SER A 37 -7.97 -1.20 3.21
C SER A 37 -6.46 -1.17 2.88
N ALA A 38 -6.10 -0.87 1.63
CA ALA A 38 -4.71 -0.73 1.22
C ALA A 38 -4.03 0.49 1.88
N GLY A 39 -4.75 1.60 2.03
CA GLY A 39 -4.28 2.76 2.80
C GLY A 39 -3.95 2.39 4.25
N ARG A 40 -4.86 1.70 4.94
CA ARG A 40 -4.61 1.20 6.31
C ARG A 40 -3.45 0.21 6.41
N SER A 41 -3.29 -0.66 5.41
CA SER A 41 -2.16 -1.59 5.34
C SER A 41 -0.83 -0.86 5.16
N LEU A 42 -0.80 0.16 4.30
CA LEU A 42 0.38 1.00 4.08
C LEU A 42 0.77 1.72 5.38
N ASP A 43 -0.19 2.35 6.04
CA ASP A 43 0.03 3.04 7.33
C ASP A 43 0.64 2.12 8.39
N ALA A 44 0.13 0.90 8.53
CA ALA A 44 0.72 -0.09 9.43
C ALA A 44 2.17 -0.46 9.07
N HIS A 45 2.55 -0.45 7.79
CA HIS A 45 3.94 -0.66 7.37
C HIS A 45 4.84 0.55 7.66
N LEU A 46 4.33 1.77 7.51
CA LEU A 46 5.03 3.01 7.85
C LEU A 46 5.34 3.05 9.35
N LEU A 47 4.34 2.79 10.21
CA LEU A 47 4.52 2.71 11.67
C LEU A 47 5.59 1.69 12.06
N ARG A 48 5.59 0.50 11.45
CA ARG A 48 6.63 -0.52 11.69
C ARG A 48 8.02 -0.07 11.26
N ARG A 49 8.12 0.67 10.15
CA ARG A 49 9.38 1.23 9.65
C ARG A 49 9.89 2.33 10.58
N ALA A 50 9.04 3.26 10.99
CA ALA A 50 9.38 4.33 11.92
C ALA A 50 9.84 3.78 13.27
N ALA A 51 9.15 2.77 13.82
CA ALA A 51 9.58 2.08 15.03
C ALA A 51 10.95 1.40 14.86
N ALA A 52 11.18 0.71 13.75
CA ALA A 52 12.49 0.11 13.45
C ALA A 52 13.59 1.16 13.31
N ALA A 53 13.28 2.33 12.73
CA ALA A 53 14.22 3.43 12.60
C ALA A 53 14.58 4.05 13.96
N ALA A 54 13.61 4.18 14.87
CA ALA A 54 13.87 4.64 16.24
C ALA A 54 14.84 3.72 16.98
N VAL A 55 14.68 2.39 16.87
CA VAL A 55 15.60 1.41 17.47
C VAL A 55 17.01 1.53 16.88
N VAL A 56 17.13 1.71 15.56
CA VAL A 56 18.44 1.93 14.91
C VAL A 56 19.06 3.24 15.37
N ALA A 57 18.27 4.30 15.54
CA ALA A 57 18.73 5.59 16.03
C ALA A 57 19.27 5.49 17.47
N GLU A 58 18.60 4.75 18.35
CA GLU A 58 19.07 4.47 19.72
C GLU A 58 20.40 3.72 19.72
N ASN A 59 20.55 2.70 18.87
CA ASN A 59 21.79 1.92 18.79
C ASN A 59 22.99 2.70 18.21
N THR A 60 22.72 3.78 17.48
CA THR A 60 23.74 4.60 16.79
C THR A 60 23.93 5.97 17.44
N ASP A 61 23.20 6.26 18.52
CA ASP A 61 23.13 7.56 19.20
C ASP A 61 22.83 8.74 18.24
N PHE A 62 22.08 8.49 17.17
CA PHE A 62 21.78 9.49 16.14
C PHE A 62 20.47 10.23 16.44
N ILE A 63 20.59 11.30 17.22
CA ILE A 63 19.45 12.07 17.79
C ILE A 63 18.47 12.56 16.71
N GLU A 64 18.96 13.07 15.57
CA GLU A 64 18.11 13.61 14.50
C GLU A 64 17.22 12.52 13.87
N LEU A 65 17.73 11.30 13.70
CA LEU A 65 16.96 10.16 13.20
C LEU A 65 15.92 9.72 14.24
N TYR A 66 16.30 9.73 15.52
CA TYR A 66 15.36 9.41 16.60
C TYR A 66 14.18 10.39 16.62
N ALA A 67 14.47 11.69 16.52
CA ALA A 67 13.45 12.73 16.44
C ALA A 67 12.54 12.57 15.21
N ALA A 68 13.11 12.36 14.02
CA ALA A 68 12.33 12.15 12.81
C ALA A 68 11.48 10.87 12.87
N ALA A 69 12.00 9.78 13.46
CA ALA A 69 11.24 8.54 13.67
C ALA A 69 10.08 8.75 14.65
N ARG A 70 10.29 9.53 15.73
CA ARG A 70 9.22 9.86 16.68
C ARG A 70 8.14 10.72 16.04
N LEU A 71 8.53 11.74 15.27
CA LEU A 71 7.60 12.56 14.48
C LEU A 71 6.78 11.71 13.52
N ALA A 72 7.43 10.77 12.80
CA ALA A 72 6.72 9.85 11.92
C ALA A 72 5.75 8.93 12.66
N LEU A 73 6.04 8.51 13.90
CA LEU A 73 5.12 7.70 14.71
C LEU A 73 3.88 8.48 15.17
N ASP A 74 4.07 9.74 15.59
CA ASP A 74 3.00 10.59 16.12
C ASP A 74 2.23 11.37 15.06
N ALA A 75 2.69 11.39 13.82
CA ALA A 75 2.11 12.24 12.76
C ALA A 75 0.62 11.95 12.51
N GLU A 76 -0.20 12.99 12.49
CA GLU A 76 -1.58 12.89 12.05
C GLU A 76 -1.67 12.55 10.55
N PRO A 77 -2.82 12.04 10.05
CA PRO A 77 -2.96 11.62 8.65
C PRO A 77 -2.59 12.68 7.60
N GLU A 78 -2.74 13.96 7.95
CA GLU A 78 -2.44 15.11 7.09
C GLU A 78 -0.94 15.45 7.05
N GLU A 79 -0.22 15.16 8.13
CA GLU A 79 1.20 15.45 8.30
C GLU A 79 2.08 14.23 7.98
N ARG A 80 1.47 13.05 7.89
CA ARG A 80 2.13 11.75 7.73
C ARG A 80 3.10 11.71 6.54
N GLU A 81 2.72 12.30 5.40
CA GLU A 81 3.59 12.36 4.21
C GLU A 81 4.86 13.16 4.48
N ALA A 82 4.73 14.33 5.12
CA ALA A 82 5.87 15.18 5.43
C ALA A 82 6.81 14.52 6.45
N ALA A 83 6.25 13.89 7.48
CA ALA A 83 7.02 13.20 8.51
C ALA A 83 7.78 11.99 7.95
N GLU A 84 7.18 11.18 7.07
CA GLU A 84 7.86 10.06 6.42
C GLU A 84 8.95 10.51 5.42
N ASN A 85 8.74 11.65 4.76
CA ASN A 85 9.75 12.25 3.89
C ASN A 85 10.96 12.72 4.70
N ASP A 86 10.74 13.33 5.86
CA ASP A 86 11.82 13.73 6.75
C ASP A 86 12.58 12.51 7.33
N LEU A 87 11.86 11.49 7.79
CA LEU A 87 12.45 10.22 8.22
C LEU A 87 13.31 9.60 7.12
N THR A 88 12.82 9.60 5.87
CA THR A 88 13.57 9.05 4.73
C THR A 88 14.83 9.85 4.45
N ARG A 89 14.77 11.19 4.57
CA ARG A 89 15.94 12.06 4.43
C ARG A 89 16.98 11.78 5.49
N GLN A 90 16.57 11.67 6.76
CA GLN A 90 17.48 11.36 7.86
C GLN A 90 18.13 9.98 7.69
N LEU A 91 17.35 8.98 7.28
CA LEU A 91 17.87 7.64 6.98
C LEU A 91 18.91 7.62 5.85
N GLN A 92 18.77 8.49 4.84
CA GLN A 92 19.74 8.61 3.76
C GLN A 92 21.03 9.32 4.19
N ALA A 93 20.95 10.22 5.18
CA ALA A 93 22.12 10.89 5.74
C ALA A 93 22.97 9.94 6.61
N VAL A 94 22.34 8.94 7.25
CA VAL A 94 23.02 7.97 8.10
C VAL A 94 23.67 6.85 7.26
N ARG A 95 24.97 6.63 7.48
CA ARG A 95 25.68 5.44 6.97
C ARG A 95 25.27 4.23 7.82
N LEU A 96 24.31 3.46 7.34
CA LEU A 96 23.94 2.16 7.93
C LEU A 96 25.05 1.13 7.65
N THR A 97 26.12 1.18 8.43
CA THR A 97 27.29 0.30 8.29
C THR A 97 27.12 -1.04 9.03
N GLY A 98 26.06 -1.21 9.81
CA GLY A 98 25.82 -2.37 10.66
C GLY A 98 25.12 -3.52 9.94
N THR A 99 25.58 -4.75 10.21
CA THR A 99 24.86 -6.02 9.90
C THR A 99 24.00 -6.50 11.08
N ASP A 100 23.77 -5.61 12.04
CA ASP A 100 22.99 -5.88 13.24
C ASP A 100 21.52 -6.16 12.90
N GLN A 101 20.82 -6.77 13.85
CA GLN A 101 19.43 -7.20 13.65
C GLN A 101 18.46 -6.02 13.48
N ALA A 102 18.75 -4.85 14.06
CA ALA A 102 17.89 -3.68 13.94
C ALA A 102 17.98 -3.10 12.53
N THR A 103 19.20 -2.94 11.99
CA THR A 103 19.40 -2.50 10.60
C THR A 103 18.75 -3.45 9.59
N ARG A 104 18.88 -4.77 9.79
CA ARG A 104 18.19 -5.77 8.93
C ARG A 104 16.66 -5.63 8.98
N THR A 105 16.10 -5.42 10.16
CA THR A 105 14.67 -5.18 10.35
C THR A 105 14.22 -3.90 9.65
N LEU A 106 14.99 -2.81 9.76
CA LEU A 106 14.73 -1.54 9.11
C LEU A 106 14.75 -1.65 7.58
N VAL A 107 15.73 -2.36 7.01
CA VAL A 107 15.79 -2.62 5.57
C VAL A 107 14.58 -3.44 5.11
N ALA A 108 14.23 -4.50 5.84
CA ALA A 108 13.09 -5.35 5.50
C ALA A 108 11.74 -4.60 5.59
N THR A 109 11.57 -3.76 6.61
CA THR A 109 10.35 -2.94 6.75
C THR A 109 10.27 -1.85 5.70
N SER A 110 11.38 -1.18 5.37
CA SER A 110 11.45 -0.18 4.29
C SER A 110 11.07 -0.77 2.94
N ARG A 111 11.55 -1.98 2.60
CA ARG A 111 11.12 -2.70 1.38
C ARG A 111 9.63 -3.00 1.36
N ARG A 112 9.06 -3.42 2.48
CA ARG A 112 7.62 -3.69 2.58
C ARG A 112 6.78 -2.42 2.38
N VAL A 113 7.27 -1.26 2.81
CA VAL A 113 6.62 0.04 2.53
C VAL A 113 6.57 0.32 1.03
N VAL A 114 7.66 0.07 0.29
CA VAL A 114 7.67 0.24 -1.18
C VAL A 114 6.55 -0.58 -1.84
N LEU A 115 6.47 -1.87 -1.51
CA LEU A 115 5.46 -2.77 -2.04
C LEU A 115 4.04 -2.34 -1.65
N ALA A 116 3.83 -1.97 -0.38
CA ALA A 116 2.54 -1.51 0.11
C ALA A 116 2.10 -0.21 -0.59
N ARG A 117 3.01 0.72 -0.86
CA ARG A 117 2.74 1.97 -1.58
C ARG A 117 2.32 1.70 -3.02
N GLN A 118 2.98 0.75 -3.69
CA GLN A 118 2.62 0.35 -5.05
C GLN A 118 1.19 -0.22 -5.09
N VAL A 119 0.89 -1.19 -4.21
CA VAL A 119 -0.46 -1.78 -4.11
C VAL A 119 -1.51 -0.73 -3.79
N HIS A 120 -1.22 0.20 -2.88
CA HIS A 120 -2.11 1.32 -2.58
C HIS A 120 -2.36 2.19 -3.81
N THR A 121 -1.30 2.56 -4.54
CA THR A 121 -1.38 3.39 -5.75
C THR A 121 -2.24 2.74 -6.84
N ASP A 122 -2.06 1.44 -7.06
CA ASP A 122 -2.84 0.68 -8.04
C ASP A 122 -4.33 0.64 -7.66
N LEU A 123 -4.63 0.38 -6.40
CA LEU A 123 -6.03 0.35 -5.91
C LEU A 123 -6.68 1.73 -5.88
N VAL A 124 -5.93 2.80 -5.59
CA VAL A 124 -6.38 4.19 -5.72
C VAL A 124 -6.70 4.50 -7.18
N ARG A 125 -5.83 4.10 -8.12
CA ARG A 125 -6.07 4.26 -9.56
C ARG A 125 -7.34 3.52 -10.01
N ASP A 126 -7.55 2.30 -9.55
CA ASP A 126 -8.76 1.53 -9.84
C ASP A 126 -10.02 2.22 -9.30
N ALA A 127 -9.97 2.72 -8.07
CA ALA A 127 -11.08 3.44 -7.45
C ALA A 127 -11.40 4.75 -8.17
N LEU A 128 -10.39 5.53 -8.56
CA LEU A 128 -10.56 6.74 -9.35
C LEU A 128 -11.13 6.45 -10.74
N THR A 129 -10.68 5.36 -11.39
CA THR A 129 -11.19 4.93 -12.70
C THR A 129 -12.65 4.50 -12.60
N ALA A 130 -13.02 3.75 -11.56
CA ALA A 130 -14.41 3.39 -11.29
C ALA A 130 -15.29 4.62 -11.07
N ARG A 131 -14.79 5.63 -10.35
CA ARG A 131 -15.49 6.90 -10.06
C ARG A 131 -15.73 7.77 -11.29
N ARG A 132 -14.92 7.64 -12.35
CA ARG A 132 -15.08 8.40 -13.61
C ARG A 132 -16.18 7.87 -14.53
N ARG A 133 -16.71 6.67 -14.29
CA ARG A 133 -17.72 6.04 -15.16
C ARG A 133 -19.02 6.87 -15.18
N PRO A 134 -19.66 7.03 -16.36
CA PRO A 134 -20.80 7.93 -16.53
C PRO A 134 -22.00 7.55 -15.65
N LEU A 135 -22.31 6.26 -15.54
CA LEU A 135 -23.37 5.76 -14.66
C LEU A 135 -23.13 6.09 -13.19
N VAL A 136 -21.88 5.91 -12.71
CA VAL A 136 -21.50 6.19 -11.32
C VAL A 136 -21.60 7.69 -11.01
N ARG A 137 -21.23 8.54 -11.97
CA ARG A 137 -21.37 10.00 -11.86
C ARG A 137 -22.82 10.44 -11.89
N LEU A 138 -23.61 9.94 -12.84
CA LEU A 138 -25.02 10.30 -13.01
C LEU A 138 -25.84 9.90 -11.78
N LEU A 139 -25.56 8.73 -11.21
CA LEU A 139 -26.27 8.18 -10.06
C LEU A 139 -25.68 8.61 -8.72
N ARG A 140 -24.63 9.43 -8.71
CA ARG A 140 -23.93 9.95 -7.50
C ARG A 140 -23.51 8.86 -6.49
N MET A 141 -23.33 7.62 -6.96
CA MET A 141 -23.02 6.44 -6.12
C MET A 141 -21.69 6.57 -5.36
N ALA A 142 -20.76 7.38 -5.88
CA ALA A 142 -19.46 7.59 -5.25
C ALA A 142 -19.43 8.76 -4.25
N ARG A 143 -20.58 9.38 -3.90
CA ARG A 143 -20.62 10.51 -2.95
C ARG A 143 -20.44 10.06 -1.50
N GLN A 144 -20.81 8.83 -1.18
CA GLN A 144 -20.72 8.26 0.18
C GLN A 144 -19.31 7.78 0.56
N TYR A 145 -18.40 7.68 -0.40
CA TYR A 145 -17.02 7.24 -0.16
C TYR A 145 -16.08 8.44 -0.21
N GLU A 146 -15.16 8.51 0.75
CA GLU A 146 -14.08 9.48 0.71
C GLU A 146 -13.27 9.31 -0.58
N ARG A 147 -12.83 10.42 -1.16
CA ARG A 147 -12.09 10.39 -2.42
C ARG A 147 -10.70 9.77 -2.16
N PRO A 148 -10.34 8.67 -2.84
CA PRO A 148 -9.00 8.11 -2.76
C PRO A 148 -7.96 9.16 -3.18
N ARG A 149 -6.91 9.33 -2.39
CA ARG A 149 -5.78 10.22 -2.66
C ARG A 149 -4.52 9.39 -2.87
N TYR A 150 -3.64 9.86 -3.74
CA TYR A 150 -2.29 9.30 -3.84
C TYR A 150 -1.49 9.71 -2.61
N PHE A 151 -0.51 8.89 -2.28
CA PHE A 151 0.35 9.10 -1.12
C PHE A 151 1.79 9.32 -1.60
N GLU A 152 2.27 10.55 -1.44
CA GLU A 152 3.51 11.03 -2.06
C GLU A 152 4.66 11.01 -1.04
N ILE A 153 5.42 9.90 -1.02
CA ILE A 153 6.68 9.80 -0.27
C ILE A 153 7.85 9.58 -1.22
N VAL A 154 8.99 10.19 -0.88
CA VAL A 154 10.33 9.82 -1.34
C VAL A 154 10.54 8.31 -1.22
N GLU A 155 11.16 7.74 -2.23
CA GLU A 155 11.38 6.29 -2.29
C GLU A 155 12.26 5.80 -1.12
N PRO A 156 11.77 4.91 -0.23
CA PRO A 156 12.50 4.45 0.94
C PRO A 156 13.47 3.32 0.60
N ILE A 157 14.25 3.47 -0.47
CA ILE A 157 15.32 2.52 -0.83
C ILE A 157 16.51 2.77 0.10
N LEU A 158 16.81 1.78 0.93
CA LEU A 158 18.06 1.71 1.67
C LEU A 158 19.05 0.82 0.90
N PRO A 159 20.34 1.16 0.86
CA PRO A 159 21.36 0.33 0.23
C PRO A 159 21.33 -1.08 0.83
N GLU A 160 21.37 -2.10 -0.02
CA GLU A 160 21.34 -3.48 0.45
C GLU A 160 22.57 -3.79 1.33
N PRO A 161 22.42 -4.39 2.52
CA PRO A 161 23.46 -5.24 3.05
C PRO A 161 23.52 -6.46 2.13
N LEU A 162 24.43 -6.41 1.16
CA LEU A 162 24.85 -7.47 0.22
C LEU A 162 23.86 -8.63 0.12
N THR A 163 23.10 -8.66 -0.98
CA THR A 163 22.42 -9.86 -1.46
C THR A 163 23.31 -11.07 -1.15
N VAL A 164 22.86 -11.94 -0.25
CA VAL A 164 23.40 -13.29 -0.20
C VAL A 164 23.04 -13.86 -1.56
N ALA A 165 24.01 -13.84 -2.48
CA ALA A 165 23.90 -14.50 -3.76
C ALA A 165 23.34 -15.92 -3.48
N PRO A 166 22.42 -16.43 -4.31
CA PRO A 166 21.97 -17.81 -4.16
C PRO A 166 23.21 -18.68 -4.00
N ARG A 167 23.34 -19.38 -2.87
CA ARG A 167 24.46 -20.29 -2.65
C ARG A 167 24.48 -21.18 -3.89
N PRO A 168 25.58 -21.24 -4.67
CA PRO A 168 25.63 -22.12 -5.83
C PRO A 168 25.21 -23.51 -5.35
N ALA A 169 24.29 -24.13 -6.09
CA ALA A 169 23.81 -25.48 -5.77
C ALA A 169 25.04 -26.36 -5.48
N PRO A 170 24.98 -27.25 -4.47
CA PRO A 170 26.09 -28.15 -4.22
C PRO A 170 26.44 -28.85 -5.53
N GLU A 171 27.69 -28.70 -5.98
CA GLU A 171 28.17 -29.38 -7.18
C GLU A 171 27.87 -30.87 -7.02
N PRO A 172 27.28 -31.53 -8.04
CA PRO A 172 27.03 -32.95 -7.97
C PRO A 172 28.35 -33.68 -7.71
N PRO A 173 28.36 -34.72 -6.84
CA PRO A 173 29.58 -35.44 -6.54
C PRO A 173 30.20 -35.97 -7.82
N VAL A 174 31.45 -35.58 -8.07
CA VAL A 174 32.25 -36.09 -9.18
C VAL A 174 32.36 -37.61 -9.01
N PRO A 175 31.99 -38.43 -10.02
CA PRO A 175 32.17 -39.87 -9.92
C PRO A 175 33.66 -40.17 -9.73
N VAL A 176 34.01 -40.73 -8.58
CA VAL A 176 35.36 -41.28 -8.37
C VAL A 176 35.42 -42.55 -9.21
N GLU A 177 36.08 -42.47 -10.37
CA GLU A 177 36.47 -43.65 -11.13
C GLU A 177 37.38 -44.50 -10.23
N ALA A 178 36.84 -45.62 -9.77
CA ALA A 178 37.60 -46.65 -9.07
C ALA A 178 38.51 -47.35 -10.08
N ALA A 179 39.82 -47.22 -9.89
CA ALA A 179 40.85 -48.01 -10.55
C ALA A 179 41.06 -49.35 -9.82
#